data_AF-A0A9E1INW4-F1
#
_entry.id   AF-A0A9E1INW4-F1
#
_cell.length_a   1.000
_cell.length_b   1.000
_cell.length_c   1.000
_cell.angle_alpha   90.00
_cell.angle_beta   90.00
_cell.angle_gamma   90.00
#
_symmetry.space_group_name_H-M   'P 1'
#
loop_
_entity.id
_entity.type
_entity.pdbx_description
1 polymer ?
#
loop_
_entity_poly.entity_id
_entity_poly.type
_entity_poly.pdbx_seq_one_letter_code
_entity_poly.pdbx_strand_id
1 'polypeptide(L)'
;MKQYSLLMPLLLWGCTPEDPTDSDECLDTDETADTDIEDDCPRTELDWGYGGGHMLPGSDCLDCHDGSEAMSAFTIGGTVFESATCPSGVEGATVHLEDVNSGATLELTTNEMGNFYSDEALAGPFWISVEKDGATATMEDPGSGSCNSCHREGSTTGFVW
;
A
#
# COMPACT_ATOMS: atom_id res chain seq x y z
N MET A 1 50.21 56.89 28.89
CA MET A 1 49.77 57.36 27.57
C MET A 1 49.83 56.20 26.58
N LYS A 2 48.66 55.66 26.21
CA LYS A 2 48.28 55.17 24.87
C LYS A 2 47.01 54.34 25.02
N GLN A 3 45.89 54.97 24.65
CA GLN A 3 44.63 54.32 24.29
C GLN A 3 44.87 53.44 23.06
N TYR A 4 44.13 52.34 22.89
CA TYR A 4 43.23 52.15 21.76
C TYR A 4 42.20 51.06 22.12
N SER A 5 40.97 51.38 21.73
CA SER A 5 39.72 50.64 21.89
C SER A 5 39.49 49.79 20.64
N LEU A 6 38.82 48.63 20.78
CA LEU A 6 37.68 48.15 19.96
C LEU A 6 37.63 46.60 19.83
N LEU A 7 36.43 46.09 20.13
CA LEU A 7 35.66 45.06 19.43
C LEU A 7 36.17 43.61 19.36
N MET A 8 35.47 42.77 20.12
CA MET A 8 35.07 41.42 19.70
C MET A 8 34.40 41.47 18.31
N PRO A 9 34.64 40.46 17.45
CA PRO A 9 33.57 39.46 17.32
C PRO A 9 34.08 38.02 17.31
N LEU A 10 33.20 37.17 17.84
CA LEU A 10 33.13 35.72 17.61
C LEU A 10 32.90 35.40 16.14
N LEU A 11 33.23 34.14 15.79
CA LEU A 11 32.82 33.34 14.62
C LEU A 11 33.58 33.60 13.30
N LEU A 12 34.31 32.57 12.85
CA LEU A 12 34.07 31.81 11.62
C LEU A 12 35.17 30.74 11.50
N TRP A 13 34.85 29.48 11.82
CA TRP A 13 35.60 28.33 11.29
C TRP A 13 34.78 27.80 10.12
N GLY A 14 35.17 28.20 8.91
CA GLY A 14 34.67 27.64 7.67
C GLY A 14 35.47 26.38 7.34
N CYS A 15 34.75 25.30 7.04
CA CYS A 15 35.29 24.06 6.51
C CYS A 15 35.72 24.28 5.05
N THR A 16 36.96 23.93 4.69
CA THR A 16 37.46 23.90 3.31
C THR A 16 37.48 22.45 2.81
N PRO A 17 36.83 22.10 1.68
CA PRO A 17 36.88 20.73 1.16
C PRO A 17 38.10 20.56 0.25
N GLU A 18 39.03 19.68 0.64
CA GLU A 18 40.12 19.21 -0.24
C GLU A 18 40.44 17.73 -0.03
N ASP A 19 39.47 16.83 -0.28
CA ASP A 19 39.77 15.45 -0.73
C ASP A 19 38.50 14.79 -1.31
N PRO A 20 38.46 14.35 -2.59
CA PRO A 20 37.31 13.66 -3.17
C PRO A 20 37.37 12.12 -3.05
N THR A 21 38.04 11.54 -2.04
CA THR A 21 38.15 10.07 -1.92
C THR A 21 37.68 9.40 -0.63
N ASP A 22 36.99 10.12 0.27
CA ASP A 22 36.26 9.52 1.39
C ASP A 22 34.77 9.86 1.25
N SER A 23 33.96 8.89 0.81
CA SER A 23 32.52 9.06 0.55
C SER A 23 31.63 8.61 1.70
N ASP A 24 32.18 8.35 2.88
CA ASP A 24 31.41 7.95 4.04
C ASP A 24 31.83 8.85 5.22
N GLU A 25 30.87 9.34 6.00
CA GLU A 25 31.04 10.18 7.19
C GLU A 25 31.00 11.72 7.00
N CYS A 26 29.95 12.22 6.33
CA CYS A 26 29.39 13.55 6.63
C CYS A 26 27.93 13.35 7.06
N LEU A 27 27.71 13.25 8.38
CA LEU A 27 26.36 13.33 8.95
C LEU A 27 25.76 14.69 8.59
N ASP A 28 24.85 14.67 7.63
CA ASP A 28 24.00 15.81 7.32
C ASP A 28 22.94 15.91 8.41
N THR A 29 23.10 16.90 9.29
CA THR A 29 22.07 17.32 10.24
C THR A 29 21.28 18.51 9.69
N ASP A 30 20.94 18.48 8.41
CA ASP A 30 19.96 19.40 7.85
C ASP A 30 18.56 18.84 8.05
N GLU A 31 17.92 19.28 9.14
CA GLU A 31 16.47 19.34 9.27
C GLU A 31 15.90 20.31 8.22
N THR A 32 15.99 19.97 6.94
CA THR A 32 14.96 20.38 6.00
C THR A 32 13.89 19.31 6.08
N ALA A 33 12.74 19.72 6.60
CA ALA A 33 11.53 18.93 6.63
C ALA A 33 11.18 18.49 5.21
N ASP A 34 11.69 17.34 4.80
CA ASP A 34 11.01 16.50 3.84
C ASP A 34 9.82 15.94 4.60
N THR A 35 8.70 16.65 4.52
CA THR A 35 7.40 16.03 4.79
C THR A 35 7.09 15.13 3.60
N ASP A 36 7.93 14.12 3.40
CA ASP A 36 7.61 12.96 2.63
C ASP A 36 6.53 12.24 3.41
N ILE A 37 5.29 12.45 2.97
CA ILE A 37 4.13 11.61 3.31
C ILE A 37 4.39 10.13 2.92
N GLU A 38 5.53 9.83 2.31
CA GLU A 38 5.97 8.54 1.79
C GLU A 38 6.78 7.67 2.79
N ASP A 39 7.13 8.19 3.98
CA ASP A 39 8.02 7.51 4.94
C ASP A 39 7.36 7.07 6.27
N ASP A 40 6.10 7.43 6.53
CA ASP A 40 5.40 7.05 7.77
C ASP A 40 4.53 5.79 7.63
N CYS A 41 4.55 5.16 6.45
CA CYS A 41 4.05 3.80 6.31
C CYS A 41 5.22 2.84 6.24
N PRO A 42 5.40 1.93 7.21
CA PRO A 42 6.26 0.79 6.95
C PRO A 42 5.60 0.07 5.79
N ARG A 43 6.15 0.28 4.57
CA ARG A 43 6.11 -0.73 3.52
C ARG A 43 6.66 -1.93 4.24
N THR A 44 5.79 -2.76 4.78
CA THR A 44 6.21 -3.96 5.48
C THR A 44 7.12 -4.62 4.46
N GLU A 45 8.41 -4.75 4.77
CA GLU A 45 9.36 -5.59 4.04
C GLU A 45 8.84 -7.03 4.19
N LEU A 46 7.64 -7.29 3.67
CA LEU A 46 7.06 -8.60 3.50
C LEU A 46 7.88 -9.15 2.36
N ASP A 47 8.94 -9.84 2.77
CA ASP A 47 9.52 -10.97 2.09
C ASP A 47 8.69 -11.34 0.86
N TRP A 48 9.13 -10.83 -0.29
CA TRP A 48 8.47 -10.99 -1.58
C TRP A 48 8.54 -12.47 -1.98
N GLY A 49 7.71 -13.27 -1.32
CA GLY A 49 7.56 -14.68 -1.55
C GLY A 49 6.93 -14.89 -2.91
N TYR A 50 7.77 -15.06 -3.93
CA TYR A 50 7.36 -15.58 -5.23
C TYR A 50 6.78 -17.00 -5.02
N GLY A 51 5.48 -17.07 -4.70
CA GLY A 51 4.71 -18.32 -4.65
C GLY A 51 3.73 -18.42 -3.48
N GLY A 52 2.45 -18.64 -3.80
CA GLY A 52 1.36 -18.84 -2.84
C GLY A 52 0.41 -17.63 -2.75
N GLY A 53 -0.50 -17.63 -1.77
CA GLY A 53 -1.44 -16.52 -1.54
C GLY A 53 -0.78 -15.18 -1.20
N HIS A 54 0.54 -15.15 -1.02
CA HIS A 54 1.35 -13.97 -0.68
C HIS A 54 1.72 -13.12 -1.92
N MET A 55 0.88 -13.14 -2.97
CA MET A 55 1.01 -12.23 -4.11
C MET A 55 1.03 -10.76 -3.63
N LEU A 56 1.59 -9.86 -4.44
CA LEU A 56 1.82 -8.47 -4.05
C LEU A 56 0.49 -7.81 -3.62
N PRO A 57 0.33 -7.39 -2.35
CA PRO A 57 -0.80 -6.59 -1.92
C PRO A 57 -1.00 -5.38 -2.84
N GLY A 58 -2.26 -5.07 -3.17
CA GLY A 58 -2.61 -3.91 -3.99
C GLY A 58 -2.38 -4.05 -5.48
N SER A 59 -1.69 -5.10 -5.93
CA SER A 59 -1.61 -5.40 -7.36
C SER A 59 -2.93 -5.98 -7.86
N ASP A 60 -3.31 -5.65 -9.09
CA ASP A 60 -4.50 -6.24 -9.68
C ASP A 60 -4.26 -7.70 -10.02
N CYS A 61 -4.98 -8.58 -9.33
CA CYS A 61 -4.89 -10.02 -9.49
C CYS A 61 -5.17 -10.43 -10.94
N LEU A 62 -6.16 -9.81 -11.57
CA LEU A 62 -6.65 -10.19 -12.89
C LEU A 62 -5.73 -9.72 -14.04
N ASP A 63 -4.78 -8.82 -13.78
CA ASP A 63 -3.75 -8.45 -14.76
C ASP A 63 -2.82 -9.63 -15.08
N CYS A 64 -2.61 -10.52 -14.10
CA CYS A 64 -1.78 -11.73 -14.26
C CYS A 64 -2.61 -13.02 -14.31
N HIS A 65 -3.75 -13.06 -13.62
CA HIS A 65 -4.64 -14.23 -13.54
C HIS A 65 -5.81 -14.12 -14.52
N ASP A 66 -5.53 -13.71 -15.75
CA ASP A 66 -6.52 -13.51 -16.82
C ASP A 66 -6.99 -14.81 -17.50
N GLY A 67 -6.40 -15.95 -17.12
CA GLY A 67 -6.65 -17.26 -17.73
C GLY A 67 -5.83 -17.55 -18.98
N SER A 68 -4.77 -16.79 -19.24
CA SER A 68 -3.73 -17.17 -20.21
C SER A 68 -3.06 -18.50 -19.82
N GLU A 69 -2.58 -19.25 -20.81
CA GLU A 69 -2.17 -20.68 -20.75
C GLU A 69 -1.13 -21.07 -19.66
N ALA A 70 -0.60 -20.11 -18.89
CA ALA A 70 0.39 -20.32 -17.84
C ALA A 70 -0.09 -20.01 -16.41
N MET A 71 -1.30 -19.47 -16.21
CA MET A 71 -1.79 -19.03 -14.90
C MET A 71 -3.25 -19.41 -14.66
N SER A 72 -3.61 -19.69 -13.40
CA SER A 72 -5.01 -19.90 -13.03
C SER A 72 -5.84 -18.67 -13.37
N ALA A 73 -7.02 -18.88 -13.98
CA ALA A 73 -7.96 -17.82 -14.26
C ALA A 73 -8.71 -17.44 -12.97
N PHE A 74 -8.62 -16.18 -12.57
CA PHE A 74 -9.46 -15.64 -11.50
C PHE A 74 -10.60 -14.83 -12.11
N THR A 75 -11.77 -14.96 -11.50
CA THR A 75 -12.94 -14.14 -11.83
C THR A 75 -13.05 -12.94 -10.92
N ILE A 76 -12.54 -13.08 -9.69
CA ILE A 76 -12.52 -12.06 -8.64
C ILE A 76 -11.15 -12.09 -7.95
N GLY A 77 -10.60 -10.93 -7.65
CA GLY A 77 -9.40 -10.81 -6.83
C GLY A 77 -9.15 -9.40 -6.33
N GLY A 78 -8.60 -9.32 -5.12
CA GLY A 78 -7.91 -8.13 -4.68
C GLY A 78 -7.39 -8.15 -3.25
N THR A 79 -7.20 -6.96 -2.68
CA THR A 79 -6.63 -6.76 -1.34
C THR A 79 -7.51 -5.84 -0.49
N VAL A 80 -7.73 -6.21 0.76
CA VAL A 80 -8.33 -5.34 1.79
C VAL A 80 -7.22 -4.69 2.60
N PHE A 81 -7.28 -3.37 2.75
CA PHE A 81 -6.28 -2.58 3.48
C PHE A 81 -6.83 -2.00 4.78
N GLU A 82 -5.98 -1.89 5.79
CA GLU A 82 -6.26 -1.15 7.01
C GLU A 82 -6.44 0.33 6.69
N SER A 83 -5.64 0.93 5.80
CA SER A 83 -5.87 2.32 5.44
C SER A 83 -5.49 2.71 4.02
N ALA A 84 -6.09 3.81 3.56
CA ALA A 84 -5.83 4.40 2.26
C ALA A 84 -4.46 5.09 2.21
N THR A 85 -3.98 5.62 3.34
CA THR A 85 -2.75 6.40 3.44
C THR A 85 -1.54 5.58 3.90
N CYS A 86 -1.77 4.48 4.61
CA CYS A 86 -0.76 3.50 4.97
C CYS A 86 -1.34 2.07 4.86
N PRO A 87 -1.24 1.47 3.66
CA PRO A 87 -1.91 0.21 3.37
C PRO A 87 -1.15 -0.98 3.95
N SER A 88 -1.52 -1.40 5.17
CA SER A 88 -1.26 -2.76 5.65
C SER A 88 -2.43 -3.67 5.29
N GLY A 89 -2.17 -4.89 4.83
CA GLY A 89 -3.23 -5.84 4.48
C GLY A 89 -4.00 -6.33 5.70
N VAL A 90 -5.32 -6.47 5.59
CA VAL A 90 -6.18 -6.95 6.70
C VAL A 90 -6.35 -8.46 6.61
N GLU A 91 -5.76 -9.21 7.54
CA GLU A 91 -5.98 -10.65 7.65
C GLU A 91 -7.39 -11.00 8.16
N GLY A 92 -8.00 -12.03 7.57
CA GLY A 92 -9.22 -12.64 8.10
C GLY A 92 -10.44 -11.72 8.07
N ALA A 93 -10.51 -10.79 7.13
CA ALA A 93 -11.74 -10.09 6.76
C ALA A 93 -12.57 -11.00 5.84
N THR A 94 -13.89 -10.92 5.95
CA THR A 94 -14.83 -11.62 5.08
C THR A 94 -15.28 -10.70 3.97
N VAL A 95 -15.05 -11.09 2.72
CA VAL A 95 -15.53 -10.39 1.53
C VAL A 95 -16.76 -11.11 1.01
N HIS A 96 -17.90 -10.43 1.03
CA HIS A 96 -19.16 -10.94 0.49
C HIS A 96 -19.40 -10.35 -0.89
N LEU A 97 -19.66 -11.22 -1.85
CA LEU A 97 -19.99 -10.87 -3.22
C LEU A 97 -21.37 -11.40 -3.60
N GLU A 98 -22.14 -10.59 -4.31
CA GLU A 98 -23.38 -11.01 -4.95
C GLU A 98 -23.36 -10.59 -6.43
N ASP A 99 -23.46 -11.55 -7.34
CA ASP A 99 -23.56 -11.30 -8.77
C ASP A 99 -24.91 -10.63 -9.07
N VAL A 100 -24.86 -9.41 -9.61
CA VAL A 100 -26.03 -8.55 -9.85
C VAL A 100 -27.05 -9.20 -10.79
N ASN A 101 -26.61 -10.04 -11.71
CA ASN A 101 -27.45 -10.61 -12.75
C ASN A 101 -28.13 -11.91 -12.29
N SER A 102 -27.39 -12.75 -11.59
CA SER A 102 -27.83 -14.09 -11.19
C SER A 102 -28.31 -14.17 -9.75
N GLY A 103 -27.92 -13.23 -8.89
CA GLY A 103 -28.11 -13.29 -7.44
C GLY A 103 -27.28 -14.37 -6.75
N ALA A 104 -26.32 -14.97 -7.45
CA ALA A 104 -25.39 -15.92 -6.86
C ALA A 104 -24.46 -15.20 -5.87
N THR A 105 -24.17 -15.83 -4.75
CA THR A 105 -23.35 -15.26 -3.68
C THR A 105 -22.08 -16.06 -3.46
N LEU A 106 -21.01 -15.37 -3.07
CA LEU A 106 -19.72 -15.94 -2.73
C LEU A 106 -19.14 -15.21 -1.52
N GLU A 107 -18.57 -15.97 -0.60
CA GLU A 107 -17.85 -15.44 0.56
C GLU A 107 -16.37 -15.86 0.48
N LEU A 108 -15.48 -14.89 0.60
CA LEU A 108 -14.04 -15.09 0.58
C LEU A 108 -13.44 -14.56 1.87
N THR A 109 -12.37 -15.19 2.35
CA THR A 109 -11.63 -14.71 3.53
C THR A 109 -10.26 -14.22 3.08
N THR A 110 -9.85 -13.05 3.54
CA THR A 110 -8.53 -12.51 3.25
C THR A 110 -7.44 -13.29 3.98
N ASN A 111 -6.30 -13.50 3.33
CA ASN A 111 -5.13 -14.10 3.95
C ASN A 111 -4.30 -13.09 4.76
N GLU A 112 -3.16 -13.50 5.31
CA GLU A 112 -2.27 -12.66 6.12
C GLU A 112 -1.79 -11.37 5.43
N MET A 113 -1.82 -11.32 4.10
CA MET A 113 -1.44 -10.15 3.30
C MET A 113 -2.65 -9.28 2.91
N GLY A 114 -3.85 -9.61 3.40
CA GLY A 114 -5.10 -8.95 3.00
C GLY A 114 -5.66 -9.39 1.66
N ASN A 115 -5.02 -10.35 0.97
CA ASN A 115 -5.44 -10.77 -0.36
C ASN A 115 -6.60 -11.77 -0.33
N PHE A 116 -7.48 -11.69 -1.32
CA PHE A 116 -8.55 -12.63 -1.60
C PHE A 116 -8.66 -12.85 -3.12
N TYR A 117 -9.12 -14.02 -3.53
CA TYR A 117 -9.35 -14.35 -4.95
C TYR A 117 -10.30 -15.54 -5.09
N SER A 118 -10.89 -15.70 -6.27
CA SER A 118 -11.72 -16.84 -6.64
C SER A 118 -11.63 -17.13 -8.14
N ASP A 119 -11.76 -18.40 -8.50
CA ASP A 119 -11.94 -18.90 -9.86
C ASP A 119 -13.39 -19.36 -10.13
N GLU A 120 -14.30 -19.13 -9.18
CA GLU A 120 -15.72 -19.45 -9.38
C GLU A 120 -16.30 -18.68 -10.57
N ALA A 121 -17.09 -19.37 -11.39
CA ALA A 121 -17.63 -18.84 -12.64
C ALA A 121 -18.80 -17.86 -12.42
N LEU A 122 -18.55 -16.75 -11.72
CA LEU A 122 -19.43 -15.60 -11.62
C LEU A 122 -19.00 -14.54 -12.62
N ALA A 123 -19.97 -13.94 -13.32
CA ALA A 123 -19.70 -13.04 -14.44
C ALA A 123 -19.67 -11.57 -14.01
N GLY A 124 -20.26 -11.25 -12.86
CA GLY A 124 -20.42 -9.89 -12.40
C GLY A 124 -21.37 -9.07 -13.30
N PRO A 125 -21.52 -7.76 -13.03
CA PRO A 125 -20.90 -7.02 -11.93
C PRO A 125 -21.39 -7.49 -10.55
N PHE A 126 -20.73 -7.05 -9.49
CA PHE A 126 -20.95 -7.56 -8.12
C PHE A 126 -21.37 -6.46 -7.16
N TRP A 127 -22.37 -6.72 -6.32
CA TRP A 127 -22.47 -6.04 -5.03
C TRP A 127 -21.41 -6.60 -4.11
N ILE A 128 -20.59 -5.73 -3.51
CA ILE A 128 -19.44 -6.15 -2.70
C ILE A 128 -19.51 -5.47 -1.33
N SER A 129 -19.30 -6.26 -0.29
CA SER A 129 -19.08 -5.77 1.07
C SER A 129 -17.95 -6.51 1.75
N VAL A 130 -17.30 -5.85 2.70
CA VAL A 130 -16.24 -6.42 3.52
C VAL A 130 -16.65 -6.29 4.98
N GLU A 131 -16.56 -7.38 5.72
CA GLU A 131 -16.85 -7.47 7.14
C GLU A 131 -15.60 -7.87 7.93
N LYS A 132 -15.36 -7.18 9.04
CA LYS A 132 -14.31 -7.52 10.00
C LYS A 132 -14.80 -7.16 11.40
N ASP A 133 -14.74 -8.14 12.29
CA ASP A 133 -15.08 -7.99 13.71
C ASP A 133 -16.44 -7.31 13.96
N GLY A 134 -17.43 -7.60 13.09
CA GLY A 134 -18.79 -7.06 13.17
C GLY A 134 -18.98 -5.64 12.65
N ALA A 135 -17.93 -4.99 12.12
CA ALA A 135 -18.06 -3.78 11.33
C ALA A 135 -18.08 -4.14 9.83
N THR A 136 -18.81 -3.36 9.03
CA THR A 136 -19.05 -3.68 7.61
C THR A 136 -18.88 -2.44 6.75
N ALA A 137 -18.18 -2.60 5.63
CA ALA A 137 -18.07 -1.63 4.55
C ALA A 137 -18.75 -2.18 3.30
N THR A 138 -19.47 -1.34 2.56
CA THR A 138 -20.20 -1.76 1.36
C THR A 138 -19.91 -0.79 0.22
N MET A 139 -19.65 -1.31 -0.97
CA MET A 139 -19.53 -0.47 -2.17
C MET A 139 -20.88 0.19 -2.49
N GLU A 140 -20.85 1.47 -2.87
CA GLU A 140 -22.06 2.22 -3.21
C GLU A 140 -22.66 1.76 -4.55
N ASP A 141 -21.81 1.35 -5.48
CA ASP A 141 -22.18 0.86 -6.82
C ASP A 141 -21.56 -0.53 -7.08
N PRO A 142 -22.16 -1.33 -7.98
CA PRO A 142 -21.59 -2.62 -8.34
C PRO A 142 -20.20 -2.51 -8.97
N GLY A 143 -19.28 -3.36 -8.51
CA GLY A 143 -17.91 -3.43 -8.99
C GLY A 143 -17.65 -4.53 -10.02
N SER A 144 -16.47 -4.52 -10.60
CA SER A 144 -15.90 -5.67 -11.33
C SER A 144 -15.24 -6.65 -10.35
N GLY A 145 -14.82 -7.81 -10.84
CA GLY A 145 -13.97 -8.73 -10.06
C GLY A 145 -12.51 -8.29 -9.93
N SER A 146 -12.08 -7.23 -10.63
CA SER A 146 -10.71 -6.70 -10.59
C SER A 146 -10.66 -5.54 -9.57
N CYS A 147 -10.63 -5.89 -8.28
CA CYS A 147 -10.90 -4.92 -7.23
C CYS A 147 -9.80 -3.84 -7.13
N ASN A 148 -8.54 -4.23 -7.27
CA ASN A 148 -7.42 -3.28 -7.18
C ASN A 148 -7.24 -2.40 -8.44
N SER A 149 -8.02 -2.59 -9.51
CA SER A 149 -8.05 -1.61 -10.62
C SER A 149 -8.51 -0.23 -10.16
N CYS A 150 -9.36 -0.17 -9.11
CA CYS A 150 -9.80 1.06 -8.45
C CYS A 150 -9.29 1.20 -7.01
N HIS A 151 -9.12 0.09 -6.29
CA HIS A 151 -8.74 0.04 -4.88
C HIS A 151 -7.28 -0.35 -4.67
N ARG A 152 -6.35 0.45 -5.19
CA ARG A 152 -4.90 0.24 -5.01
C ARG A 152 -4.36 0.96 -3.77
N GLU A 153 -3.15 0.60 -3.35
CA GLU A 153 -2.39 1.34 -2.34
C GLU A 153 -2.36 2.84 -2.67
N GLY A 154 -2.59 3.70 -1.65
CA GLY A 154 -2.68 5.15 -1.84
C GLY A 154 -3.98 5.64 -2.48
N SER A 155 -4.91 4.75 -2.85
CA SER A 155 -6.24 5.16 -3.35
C SER A 155 -7.12 5.64 -2.21
N THR A 156 -7.69 6.83 -2.35
CA THR A 156 -8.77 7.31 -1.47
C THR A 156 -10.12 6.66 -1.77
N THR A 157 -10.17 5.81 -2.80
CA THR A 157 -11.33 5.02 -3.18
C THR A 157 -11.24 3.70 -2.43
N GLY A 158 -12.13 3.45 -1.46
CA GLY A 158 -12.13 2.24 -0.65
C GLY A 158 -12.19 2.52 0.86
N PHE A 159 -12.60 1.50 1.63
CA PHE A 159 -12.73 1.61 3.08
C PHE A 159 -11.38 1.42 3.77
N VAL A 160 -11.22 2.15 4.88
CA VAL A 160 -10.08 2.17 5.80
C VAL A 160 -10.61 1.58 7.11
N TRP A 161 -10.00 0.50 7.60
CA TRP A 161 -10.29 -0.11 8.90
C TRP A 161 -9.58 0.63 10.03
#